data_AF-X1FB50-F1
#
_entry.id   AF-X1FB50-F1
#
_cell.length_a   1.000
_cell.length_b   1.000
_cell.length_c   1.000
_cell.angle_alpha   90.00
_cell.angle_beta   90.00
_cell.angle_gamma   90.00
#
_symmetry.space_group_name_H-M   'P 1'
#
loop_
_entity.id
_entity.type
_entity.pdbx_description
1 polymer ?
#
loop_
_entity_poly.entity_id
_entity_poly.type
_entity_poly.pdbx_seq_one_letter_code
_entity_poly.pdbx_strand_id
1 'polypeptide(L)'
;LIRVAGIGPGGENLVRFACVMNGLKDAAGRGGMGAVMGSKNLKAIAVRGHRRPRVAEPERIKGFRQWVLDNPQRWAWAHELGTGAAMEAGVADGNIPVRNFLDGEFPEIAKISAEAIRDTIRIKMEGCYACPVRCKKVVKVDEPYSVDPAYGGPEYETLAAIGSNCGVSDLKAIARGNELCGAYSLDTISTGGAVALAMECFENGLLTTKDTDGIELDVWEC
;
A
#
# COMPACT_ATOMS: atom_id res chain seq x y z
N LEU A 1 -21.93 -14.01 2.57
CA LEU A 1 -21.28 -12.97 1.74
C LEU A 1 -20.60 -13.62 0.54
N ILE A 2 -20.63 -12.95 -0.60
CA ILE A 2 -19.75 -13.25 -1.75
C ILE A 2 -18.42 -12.52 -1.50
N ARG A 3 -17.29 -13.14 -1.84
CA ARG A 3 -15.97 -12.50 -1.91
C ARG A 3 -15.54 -12.42 -3.37
N VAL A 4 -14.88 -11.33 -3.75
CA VAL A 4 -14.53 -11.05 -5.14
C VAL A 4 -13.05 -10.70 -5.20
N ALA A 5 -12.32 -11.43 -6.04
CA ALA A 5 -10.99 -11.04 -6.50
C ALA A 5 -11.11 -10.56 -7.95
N GLY A 6 -10.54 -9.41 -8.29
CA GLY A 6 -10.67 -8.82 -9.62
C GLY A 6 -9.58 -7.82 -9.94
N ILE A 7 -9.67 -7.26 -11.14
CA ILE A 7 -8.76 -6.24 -11.65
C ILE A 7 -9.50 -4.94 -11.91
N GLY A 8 -8.80 -3.82 -11.80
CA GLY A 8 -9.23 -2.50 -12.27
C GLY A 8 -8.67 -2.19 -13.66
N PRO A 9 -8.73 -0.90 -14.07
CA PRO A 9 -8.20 -0.44 -15.35
C PRO A 9 -6.73 -0.81 -15.62
N GLY A 10 -5.88 -0.88 -14.60
CA GLY A 10 -4.47 -1.28 -14.77
C GLY A 10 -4.33 -2.70 -15.31
N GLY A 11 -5.15 -3.64 -14.82
CA GLY A 11 -5.16 -5.00 -15.34
C GLY A 11 -5.75 -5.08 -16.76
N GLU A 12 -6.84 -4.36 -17.02
CA GLU A 12 -7.49 -4.28 -18.35
C GLU A 12 -6.55 -3.75 -19.42
N ASN A 13 -5.75 -2.75 -19.08
CA ASN A 13 -4.76 -2.12 -19.96
C ASN A 13 -3.37 -2.80 -19.92
N LEU A 14 -3.27 -3.98 -19.31
CA LEU A 14 -2.05 -4.79 -19.28
C LEU A 14 -0.82 -4.08 -18.67
N VAL A 15 -1.04 -3.17 -17.70
CA VAL A 15 0.06 -2.51 -17.00
C VAL A 15 0.93 -3.57 -16.32
N ARG A 16 2.24 -3.56 -16.58
CA ARG A 16 3.16 -4.65 -16.23
C ARG A 16 3.22 -4.98 -14.73
N PHE A 17 2.82 -4.04 -13.89
CA PHE A 17 2.74 -4.16 -12.44
C PHE A 17 1.30 -4.05 -11.91
N ALA A 18 0.32 -4.44 -12.72
CA ALA A 18 -1.07 -4.53 -12.26
C ALA A 18 -1.28 -5.68 -11.25
N CYS A 19 -2.12 -5.41 -10.26
CA CYS A 19 -2.48 -6.29 -9.15
C CYS A 19 -3.74 -7.10 -9.45
N VAL A 20 -3.93 -8.20 -8.70
CA VAL A 20 -5.27 -8.76 -8.47
C VAL A 20 -5.73 -8.29 -7.08
N MET A 21 -6.87 -7.61 -7.02
CA MET A 21 -7.44 -7.02 -5.81
C MET A 21 -8.56 -7.89 -5.25
N ASN A 22 -8.51 -8.24 -3.97
CA ASN A 22 -9.63 -8.82 -3.23
C ASN A 22 -10.38 -7.71 -2.48
N GLY A 23 -11.55 -7.32 -3.00
CA GLY A 23 -12.19 -6.06 -2.60
C GLY A 23 -11.34 -4.87 -3.03
N LEU A 24 -11.34 -3.80 -2.23
CA LEU A 24 -10.71 -2.52 -2.59
C LEU A 24 -9.29 -2.31 -2.02
N LYS A 25 -8.85 -3.17 -1.09
CA LYS A 25 -7.66 -2.91 -0.27
C LYS A 25 -6.75 -4.10 0.04
N ASP A 26 -7.10 -5.30 -0.45
CA ASP A 26 -6.26 -6.48 -0.29
C ASP A 26 -5.65 -6.84 -1.64
N ALA A 27 -4.34 -6.68 -1.80
CA ALA A 27 -3.68 -6.89 -3.09
C ALA A 27 -2.85 -8.17 -3.11
N ALA A 28 -3.02 -8.98 -4.16
CA ALA A 28 -1.93 -9.79 -4.71
C ALA A 28 -1.12 -8.87 -5.62
N GLY A 29 -0.22 -8.11 -4.99
CA GLY A 29 0.26 -6.83 -5.53
C GLY A 29 1.32 -6.92 -6.62
N ARG A 30 2.31 -7.79 -6.48
CA ARG A 30 3.53 -7.74 -7.31
C ARG A 30 3.55 -8.79 -8.42
N GLY A 31 4.40 -8.54 -9.42
CA GLY A 31 4.68 -9.50 -10.49
C GLY A 31 3.69 -9.48 -11.68
N GLY A 32 2.80 -8.48 -11.74
CA GLY A 32 1.96 -8.25 -12.92
C GLY A 32 0.82 -9.26 -13.11
N MET A 33 0.40 -9.95 -12.05
CA MET A 33 -0.67 -10.95 -12.14
C MET A 33 -2.02 -10.35 -12.57
N GLY A 34 -2.25 -9.06 -12.28
CA GLY A 34 -3.40 -8.32 -12.79
C GLY A 34 -3.39 -8.19 -14.32
N ALA A 35 -2.23 -7.95 -14.92
CA ALA A 35 -2.09 -7.92 -16.38
C ALA A 35 -2.26 -9.31 -17.01
N VAL A 36 -1.77 -10.36 -16.34
CA VAL A 36 -2.03 -11.75 -16.79
C VAL A 36 -3.53 -12.03 -16.78
N MET A 37 -4.25 -11.64 -15.72
CA MET A 37 -5.69 -11.79 -15.62
C MET A 37 -6.43 -10.98 -16.70
N GLY A 38 -6.03 -9.74 -16.94
CA GLY A 38 -6.56 -8.88 -18.02
C GLY A 38 -6.32 -9.43 -19.42
N SER A 39 -5.14 -10.01 -19.68
CA SER A 39 -4.80 -10.62 -20.97
C SER A 39 -5.72 -11.79 -21.36
N LYS A 40 -6.43 -12.35 -20.37
CA LYS A 40 -7.40 -13.43 -20.53
C LYS A 40 -8.84 -12.94 -20.57
N ASN A 41 -9.07 -11.62 -20.65
CA ASN A 41 -10.39 -10.98 -20.55
C ASN A 41 -11.17 -11.41 -19.30
N LEU A 42 -10.47 -11.68 -18.19
CA LEU A 42 -11.09 -12.11 -16.94
C LEU A 42 -11.15 -10.94 -15.95
N LYS A 43 -12.32 -10.30 -15.82
CA LYS A 43 -12.48 -9.13 -14.94
C LYS A 43 -12.43 -9.49 -13.45
N ALA A 44 -13.08 -10.58 -13.05
CA ALA A 44 -13.19 -10.97 -11.66
C ALA A 44 -13.54 -12.45 -11.48
N ILE A 45 -13.25 -12.97 -10.30
CA ILE A 45 -13.69 -14.26 -9.78
C ILE A 45 -14.48 -13.99 -8.50
N ALA A 46 -15.75 -14.40 -8.48
CA ALA A 46 -16.64 -14.27 -7.34
C ALA A 46 -16.88 -15.64 -6.69
N VAL A 47 -16.62 -15.75 -5.38
CA VAL A 47 -16.72 -17.01 -4.63
C VAL A 47 -17.67 -16.87 -3.45
N ARG A 48 -18.52 -17.88 -3.26
CA ARG A 48 -19.37 -18.06 -2.06
C ARG A 48 -19.26 -19.50 -1.58
N GLY A 49 -18.82 -19.68 -0.35
CA GLY A 49 -18.66 -20.99 0.28
C GLY A 49 -19.45 -21.12 1.58
N HIS A 50 -20.00 -22.31 1.82
CA HIS A 50 -20.77 -22.65 3.03
C HIS A 50 -20.17 -23.84 3.81
N ARG A 51 -19.13 -24.47 3.27
CA ARG A 51 -18.49 -25.65 3.85
C ARG A 51 -17.30 -25.24 4.71
N ARG A 52 -17.11 -25.93 5.84
CA ARG A 52 -15.91 -25.80 6.66
C ARG A 52 -14.81 -26.71 6.11
N PRO A 53 -13.54 -26.27 6.08
CA PRO A 53 -12.43 -27.16 5.73
C PRO A 53 -12.29 -28.27 6.77
N ARG A 54 -11.88 -29.46 6.34
CA ARG A 54 -11.56 -30.57 7.25
C ARG A 54 -10.27 -30.24 7.99
N VAL A 55 -10.30 -30.33 9.31
CA VAL A 55 -9.14 -30.09 10.19
C VAL A 55 -8.68 -31.43 10.76
N ALA A 56 -7.40 -31.78 10.54
CA ALA A 56 -6.83 -33.03 11.03
C ALA A 56 -6.72 -33.07 12.57
N GLU A 57 -6.28 -31.97 13.19
CA GLU A 57 -6.09 -31.85 14.64
C GLU A 57 -6.83 -30.62 15.22
N PRO A 58 -8.17 -30.69 15.43
CA PRO A 58 -8.96 -29.52 15.84
C PRO A 58 -8.53 -28.90 17.17
N GLU A 59 -8.18 -29.73 18.16
CA GLU A 59 -7.77 -29.24 19.49
C GLU A 59 -6.41 -28.53 19.44
N ARG A 60 -5.49 -28.97 18.58
CA ARG A 60 -4.21 -28.30 18.37
C ARG A 60 -4.39 -26.90 17.77
N ILE A 61 -5.30 -26.74 16.81
CA ILE A 61 -5.64 -25.42 16.25
C ILE A 61 -6.30 -24.52 17.30
N LYS A 62 -7.21 -25.06 18.12
CA LYS A 62 -7.83 -24.31 19.22
C LYS A 62 -6.77 -23.85 20.24
N GLY A 63 -5.85 -24.73 20.61
CA GLY A 63 -4.73 -24.39 21.50
C GLY A 63 -3.83 -23.29 20.92
N PHE A 64 -3.46 -23.38 19.64
CA PHE A 64 -2.71 -22.32 18.96
C PHE A 64 -3.48 -20.99 18.93
N ARG A 65 -4.78 -21.02 18.61
CA ARG A 65 -5.64 -19.82 18.65
C ARG A 65 -5.65 -19.20 20.05
N GLN A 66 -5.79 -20.02 21.09
CA GLN A 66 -5.82 -19.53 22.47
C GLN A 66 -4.46 -18.93 22.87
N TRP A 67 -3.36 -19.60 22.54
CA TRP A 67 -2.01 -19.06 22.74
C TRP A 67 -1.83 -17.71 22.05
N VAL A 68 -2.33 -17.56 20.81
CA VAL A 68 -2.34 -16.24 20.16
C VAL A 68 -3.13 -15.27 21.03
N LEU A 69 -4.39 -15.53 21.36
CA LEU A 69 -5.19 -14.58 22.16
C LEU A 69 -4.58 -14.22 23.53
N ASP A 70 -3.85 -15.14 24.17
CA ASP A 70 -3.19 -14.94 25.46
C ASP A 70 -1.86 -14.19 25.36
N ASN A 71 -1.33 -13.96 24.15
CA ASN A 71 -0.04 -13.30 23.93
C ASN A 71 -0.14 -11.99 23.10
N PRO A 72 -1.12 -11.10 23.35
CA PRO A 72 -1.36 -9.91 22.52
C PRO A 72 -0.16 -8.98 22.41
N GLN A 73 0.71 -8.94 23.42
CA GLN A 73 1.92 -8.14 23.47
C GLN A 73 2.88 -8.41 22.29
N ARG A 74 2.84 -9.60 21.69
CA ARG A 74 3.71 -9.96 20.56
C ARG A 74 3.39 -9.22 19.27
N TRP A 75 2.17 -8.69 19.14
CA TRP A 75 1.72 -7.95 17.96
C TRP A 75 0.99 -6.66 18.34
N ALA A 76 1.15 -6.19 19.59
CA ALA A 76 0.57 -4.93 20.04
C ALA A 76 1.00 -3.76 19.14
N TRP A 77 2.27 -3.72 18.76
CA TRP A 77 2.80 -2.72 17.81
C TRP A 77 2.07 -2.74 16.46
N ALA A 78 1.80 -3.93 15.91
CA ALA A 78 1.12 -4.07 14.63
C ALA A 78 -0.37 -3.74 14.75
N HIS A 79 -0.99 -4.02 15.89
CA HIS A 79 -2.35 -3.59 16.19
C HIS A 79 -2.45 -2.07 16.34
N GLU A 80 -1.45 -1.46 16.96
CA GLU A 80 -1.43 -0.04 17.26
C GLU A 80 -1.07 0.82 16.06
N LEU A 81 -0.10 0.41 15.23
CA LEU A 81 0.47 1.22 14.15
C LEU A 81 0.34 0.57 12.77
N GLY A 82 0.23 -0.76 12.72
CA GLY A 82 0.42 -1.53 11.48
C GLY A 82 1.87 -1.45 11.01
N THR A 83 2.10 -1.65 9.71
CA THR A 83 3.45 -1.48 9.14
C THR A 83 3.84 0.01 9.04
N GLY A 84 5.14 0.32 9.11
CA GLY A 84 5.65 1.70 8.96
C GLY A 84 6.10 2.37 10.27
N ALA A 85 6.02 1.67 11.40
CA ALA A 85 6.48 2.16 12.71
C ALA A 85 8.02 2.33 12.81
N ALA A 86 8.77 1.72 11.90
CA ALA A 86 10.24 1.76 11.91
C ALA A 86 10.82 2.70 10.85
N MET A 87 10.03 3.66 10.33
CA MET A 87 10.48 4.52 9.23
C MET A 87 11.63 5.44 9.64
N GLU A 88 11.55 6.09 10.80
CA GLU A 88 12.66 6.93 11.31
C GLU A 88 13.94 6.13 11.52
N ALA A 89 13.84 4.93 12.12
CA ALA A 89 14.99 4.03 12.27
C ALA A 89 15.54 3.58 10.91
N GLY A 90 14.67 3.35 9.93
CA GLY A 90 15.07 2.99 8.58
C GLY A 90 15.86 4.08 7.86
N VAL A 91 15.53 5.36 8.06
CA VAL A 91 16.37 6.47 7.57
C VAL A 91 17.72 6.47 8.28
N ALA A 92 17.75 6.35 9.61
CA ALA A 92 19.00 6.35 10.38
C ALA A 92 19.96 5.22 9.99
N ASP A 93 19.42 4.06 9.62
CA ASP A 93 20.19 2.89 9.15
C ASP A 93 20.47 2.92 7.62
N GLY A 94 20.02 3.94 6.89
CA GLY A 94 20.19 4.07 5.43
C GLY A 94 19.40 3.03 4.61
N ASN A 95 18.31 2.50 5.17
CA ASN A 95 17.53 1.40 4.60
C ASN A 95 16.11 1.84 4.16
N ILE A 96 15.96 3.10 3.75
CA ILE A 96 14.73 3.62 3.16
C ILE A 96 15.04 4.25 1.80
N PRO A 97 14.21 3.99 0.78
CA PRO A 97 14.38 4.65 -0.50
C PRO A 97 14.07 6.14 -0.37
N VAL A 98 15.04 6.97 -0.70
CA VAL A 98 14.88 8.42 -0.79
C VAL A 98 15.28 8.88 -2.18
N ARG A 99 14.37 9.59 -2.84
CA ARG A 99 14.57 10.18 -4.17
C ARG A 99 15.19 9.22 -5.19
N ASN A 100 14.46 8.18 -5.57
CA ASN A 100 14.93 7.06 -6.41
C ASN A 100 16.23 6.39 -5.92
N PHE A 101 16.40 6.26 -4.60
CA PHE A 101 17.62 5.74 -3.95
C PHE A 101 18.90 6.58 -4.19
N LEU A 102 18.76 7.83 -4.61
CA LEU A 102 19.90 8.75 -4.79
C LEU A 102 20.39 9.34 -3.47
N ASP A 103 19.52 9.41 -2.46
CA ASP A 103 19.80 10.04 -1.16
C ASP A 103 19.63 9.05 0.00
N GLY A 104 20.20 9.39 1.16
CA GLY A 104 20.10 8.63 2.40
C GLY A 104 19.32 9.35 3.50
N GLU A 105 19.12 10.68 3.41
CA GLU A 105 18.42 11.47 4.42
C GLU A 105 17.05 11.93 3.93
N PHE A 106 16.04 11.85 4.80
CA PHE A 106 14.72 12.44 4.55
C PHE A 106 14.19 13.09 5.83
N PRO A 107 14.52 14.36 6.11
CA PRO A 107 14.19 15.05 7.37
C PRO A 107 12.70 15.02 7.73
N GLU A 108 11.84 14.95 6.72
CA GLU A 108 10.39 14.91 6.84
C GLU A 108 9.81 13.52 7.10
N ILE A 109 10.62 12.47 7.26
CA ILE A 109 10.14 11.08 7.39
C ILE A 109 9.09 10.92 8.50
N ALA A 110 9.23 11.65 9.61
CA ALA A 110 8.29 11.64 10.71
C ALA A 110 6.88 12.14 10.31
N LYS A 111 6.75 12.96 9.26
CA LYS A 111 5.46 13.44 8.73
C LYS A 111 4.69 12.35 7.99
N ILE A 112 5.36 11.30 7.53
CA ILE A 112 4.78 10.22 6.73
C ILE A 112 4.87 8.84 7.40
N SER A 113 5.19 8.81 8.70
CA SER A 113 5.30 7.58 9.49
C SER A 113 3.94 6.97 9.85
N ALA A 114 3.95 5.75 10.41
CA ALA A 114 2.74 5.13 10.91
C ALA A 114 2.14 5.89 12.11
N GLU A 115 2.97 6.54 12.90
CA GLU A 115 2.61 7.43 14.00
C GLU A 115 1.89 8.66 13.47
N ALA A 116 2.41 9.32 12.42
CA ALA A 116 1.73 10.43 11.77
C ALA A 116 0.36 10.00 11.24
N ILE A 117 0.24 8.81 10.64
CA ILE A 117 -1.07 8.28 10.22
C ILE A 117 -2.01 8.14 11.42
N ARG A 118 -1.56 7.51 12.52
CA ARG A 118 -2.36 7.32 13.74
C ARG A 118 -2.89 8.65 14.25
N ASP A 119 -2.02 9.64 14.33
CA ASP A 119 -2.28 10.89 15.05
C ASP A 119 -3.06 11.91 14.20
N THR A 120 -3.20 11.67 12.89
CA THR A 120 -3.83 12.62 11.96
C THR A 120 -5.02 12.04 11.17
N ILE A 121 -4.78 11.12 10.22
CA ILE A 121 -5.76 10.74 9.21
C ILE A 121 -6.44 9.40 9.48
N ARG A 122 -5.97 8.63 10.48
CA ARG A 122 -6.52 7.31 10.79
C ARG A 122 -7.84 7.40 11.55
N ILE A 123 -8.82 6.63 11.11
CA ILE A 123 -10.12 6.54 11.78
C ILE A 123 -10.31 5.22 12.55
N LYS A 124 -9.67 4.12 12.13
CA LYS A 124 -9.70 2.82 12.84
C LYS A 124 -8.65 1.84 12.32
N MET A 125 -8.55 0.70 13.01
CA MET A 125 -7.79 -0.48 12.59
C MET A 125 -8.71 -1.68 12.27
N GLU A 126 -8.39 -2.40 11.21
CA GLU A 126 -9.11 -3.58 10.73
C GLU A 126 -8.20 -4.79 10.59
N GLY A 127 -8.79 -5.97 10.39
CA GLY A 127 -8.05 -7.21 10.23
C GLY A 127 -8.51 -8.01 9.04
N CYS A 128 -7.63 -8.89 8.57
CA CYS A 128 -8.00 -10.00 7.71
C CYS A 128 -9.02 -10.91 8.42
N TYR A 129 -9.63 -11.82 7.65
CA TYR A 129 -10.54 -12.82 8.19
C TYR A 129 -9.91 -13.56 9.39
N ALA A 130 -10.62 -13.54 10.52
CA ALA A 130 -10.25 -14.20 11.77
C ALA A 130 -8.89 -13.78 12.39
N CYS A 131 -8.24 -12.72 11.89
CA CYS A 131 -6.94 -12.30 12.36
C CYS A 131 -7.05 -11.45 13.65
N PRO A 132 -6.44 -11.86 14.78
CA PRO A 132 -6.46 -11.09 16.02
C PRO A 132 -5.46 -9.92 16.02
N VAL A 133 -4.47 -9.91 15.11
CA VAL A 133 -3.48 -8.82 15.00
C VAL A 133 -4.13 -7.52 14.58
N ARG A 134 -4.99 -7.57 13.55
CA ARG A 134 -5.72 -6.42 13.00
C ARG A 134 -4.83 -5.21 12.66
N CYS A 135 -3.82 -5.44 11.80
CA CYS A 135 -2.83 -4.42 11.43
C CYS A 135 -3.27 -3.42 10.35
N LYS A 136 -4.47 -3.56 9.77
CA LYS A 136 -4.85 -2.81 8.57
C LYS A 136 -5.36 -1.43 8.95
N LYS A 137 -4.65 -0.41 8.49
CA LYS A 137 -5.06 0.99 8.67
C LYS A 137 -6.30 1.28 7.83
N VAL A 138 -7.19 2.11 8.38
CA VAL A 138 -8.28 2.74 7.65
C VAL A 138 -8.18 4.23 7.88
N VAL A 139 -8.00 4.98 6.81
CA VAL A 139 -7.80 6.44 6.86
C VAL A 139 -8.95 7.15 6.17
N LYS A 140 -9.16 8.42 6.53
CA LYS A 140 -10.09 9.32 5.85
C LYS A 140 -9.41 10.67 5.71
N VAL A 141 -9.52 11.28 4.54
CA VAL A 141 -9.13 12.67 4.31
C VAL A 141 -10.28 13.35 3.57
N ASP A 142 -10.63 14.56 3.99
CA ASP A 142 -11.67 15.35 3.32
C ASP A 142 -11.04 16.37 2.35
N GLU A 143 -9.96 17.05 2.75
CA GLU A 143 -9.25 18.09 1.97
C GLU A 143 -7.72 18.00 2.17
N PRO A 144 -6.88 18.42 1.18
CA PRO A 144 -7.27 18.89 -0.16
C PRO A 144 -7.58 17.75 -1.14
N TYR A 145 -7.30 16.51 -0.74
CA TYR A 145 -7.57 15.31 -1.51
C TYR A 145 -8.53 14.44 -0.72
N SER A 146 -9.74 14.20 -1.24
CA SER A 146 -10.66 13.27 -0.59
C SER A 146 -10.09 11.85 -0.67
N VAL A 147 -10.07 11.15 0.47
CA VAL A 147 -9.66 9.74 0.56
C VAL A 147 -10.79 8.91 1.13
N ASP A 148 -11.28 7.95 0.34
CA ASP A 148 -12.36 7.05 0.75
C ASP A 148 -11.82 5.92 1.67
N PRO A 149 -12.32 5.81 2.92
CA PRO A 149 -11.95 4.75 3.85
C PRO A 149 -12.12 3.32 3.33
N ALA A 150 -12.93 3.11 2.30
CA ALA A 150 -13.12 1.82 1.66
C ALA A 150 -11.82 1.23 1.09
N TYR A 151 -10.87 2.08 0.71
CA TYR A 151 -9.56 1.70 0.17
C TYR A 151 -8.48 1.43 1.24
N GLY A 152 -8.84 1.54 2.53
CA GLY A 152 -7.89 1.33 3.62
C GLY A 152 -6.91 2.50 3.74
N GLY A 153 -5.69 2.22 4.20
CA GLY A 153 -4.63 3.21 4.30
C GLY A 153 -3.30 2.65 3.83
N PRO A 154 -2.33 3.52 3.52
CA PRO A 154 -1.02 3.11 3.04
C PRO A 154 -0.29 2.25 4.08
N GLU A 155 0.30 1.14 3.63
CA GLU A 155 1.27 0.36 4.40
C GLU A 155 2.68 0.95 4.21
N TYR A 156 3.67 0.47 4.98
CA TYR A 156 5.08 0.92 4.91
C TYR A 156 5.58 1.09 3.48
N GLU A 157 5.39 0.06 2.65
CA GLU A 157 5.88 0.05 1.28
C GLU A 157 5.26 1.16 0.43
N THR A 158 3.98 1.46 0.64
CA THR A 158 3.31 2.58 -0.04
C THR A 158 3.81 3.93 0.47
N LEU A 159 4.04 4.05 1.78
CA LEU A 159 4.60 5.26 2.40
C LEU A 159 6.01 5.55 1.86
N ALA A 160 6.86 4.53 1.78
CA ALA A 160 8.21 4.66 1.25
C ALA A 160 8.20 4.91 -0.27
N ALA A 161 7.45 4.12 -1.05
CA ALA A 161 7.49 4.19 -2.50
C ALA A 161 6.85 5.47 -3.09
N ILE A 162 5.73 5.93 -2.53
CA ILE A 162 5.03 7.15 -3.00
C ILE A 162 5.47 8.39 -2.21
N GLY A 163 5.96 8.21 -0.98
CA GLY A 163 6.50 9.28 -0.14
C GLY A 163 7.98 9.53 -0.41
N SER A 164 8.84 9.04 0.48
CA SER A 164 10.28 9.35 0.50
C SER A 164 10.99 9.06 -0.83
N ASN A 165 10.65 7.95 -1.50
CA ASN A 165 11.26 7.60 -2.78
C ASN A 165 10.93 8.59 -3.90
N CYS A 166 9.77 9.27 -3.81
CA CYS A 166 9.36 10.33 -4.73
C CYS A 166 9.61 11.73 -4.14
N GLY A 167 10.28 11.87 -2.99
CA GLY A 167 10.48 13.16 -2.32
C GLY A 167 9.21 13.79 -1.75
N VAL A 168 8.12 13.05 -1.59
CA VAL A 168 6.82 13.59 -1.13
C VAL A 168 6.67 13.43 0.38
N SER A 169 6.48 14.54 1.09
CA SER A 169 6.23 14.57 2.53
C SER A 169 4.77 14.86 2.94
N ASP A 170 3.88 15.10 1.97
CA ASP A 170 2.44 15.27 2.20
C ASP A 170 1.76 13.89 2.38
N LEU A 171 1.49 13.53 3.64
CA LEU A 171 0.82 12.28 3.98
C LEU A 171 -0.58 12.13 3.36
N LYS A 172 -1.31 13.22 3.14
CA LYS A 172 -2.64 13.18 2.51
C LYS A 172 -2.52 12.86 1.02
N ALA A 173 -1.51 13.42 0.35
CA ALA A 173 -1.20 13.09 -1.04
C ALA A 173 -0.79 11.60 -1.17
N ILE A 174 0.03 11.09 -0.25
CA ILE A 174 0.41 9.67 -0.22
C ILE A 174 -0.80 8.76 0.00
N ALA A 175 -1.70 9.12 0.92
CA ALA A 175 -2.95 8.39 1.15
C ALA A 175 -3.85 8.39 -0.10
N ARG A 176 -3.90 9.51 -0.83
CA ARG A 176 -4.59 9.58 -2.13
C ARG A 176 -3.93 8.70 -3.18
N GLY A 177 -2.60 8.67 -3.25
CA GLY A 177 -1.84 7.77 -4.12
C GLY A 177 -2.14 6.29 -3.84
N ASN A 178 -2.25 5.91 -2.57
CA ASN A 178 -2.68 4.57 -2.15
C ASN A 178 -4.08 4.21 -2.67
N GLU A 179 -5.05 5.12 -2.53
CA GLU A 179 -6.41 4.92 -3.06
C GLU A 179 -6.38 4.73 -4.58
N LEU A 180 -5.68 5.60 -5.31
CA LEU A 180 -5.60 5.53 -6.77
C LEU A 180 -4.98 4.20 -7.23
N CYS A 181 -3.93 3.74 -6.56
CA CYS A 181 -3.34 2.43 -6.84
C CYS A 181 -4.36 1.30 -6.58
N GLY A 182 -5.12 1.37 -5.50
CA GLY A 182 -6.19 0.41 -5.21
C GLY A 182 -7.29 0.41 -6.29
N ALA A 183 -7.77 1.59 -6.68
CA ALA A 183 -8.82 1.77 -7.68
C ALA A 183 -8.39 1.33 -9.08
N TYR A 184 -7.14 1.59 -9.46
CA TYR A 184 -6.57 1.18 -10.73
C TYR A 184 -5.94 -0.21 -10.70
N SER A 185 -5.94 -0.90 -9.56
CA SER A 185 -5.25 -2.18 -9.34
C SER A 185 -3.77 -2.14 -9.75
N LEU A 186 -3.02 -1.19 -9.21
CA LEU A 186 -1.58 -1.01 -9.46
C LEU A 186 -0.77 -1.35 -8.21
N ASP A 187 0.41 -1.95 -8.40
CA ASP A 187 1.38 -2.17 -7.33
C ASP A 187 1.92 -0.82 -6.86
N THR A 188 1.72 -0.47 -5.60
CA THR A 188 2.17 0.83 -5.05
C THR A 188 3.70 0.95 -5.10
N ILE A 189 4.43 -0.16 -4.92
CA ILE A 189 5.90 -0.17 -4.96
C ILE A 189 6.39 0.15 -6.37
N SER A 190 5.93 -0.61 -7.37
CA SER A 190 6.33 -0.36 -8.76
C SER A 190 5.78 0.95 -9.31
N THR A 191 4.61 1.40 -8.85
CA THR A 191 4.08 2.73 -9.22
C THR A 191 4.99 3.84 -8.69
N GLY A 192 5.32 3.82 -7.40
CA GLY A 192 6.25 4.79 -6.81
C GLY A 192 7.64 4.72 -7.43
N GLY A 193 8.16 3.53 -7.70
CA GLY A 193 9.45 3.37 -8.40
C GLY A 193 9.44 3.90 -9.84
N ALA A 194 8.37 3.68 -10.60
CA ALA A 194 8.24 4.21 -11.95
C ALA A 194 8.13 5.74 -11.96
N VAL A 195 7.40 6.32 -11.00
CA VAL A 195 7.31 7.77 -10.82
C VAL A 195 8.68 8.35 -10.44
N ALA A 196 9.36 7.78 -9.44
CA ALA A 196 10.68 8.23 -9.01
C ALA A 196 11.73 8.17 -10.14
N LEU A 197 11.72 7.10 -10.94
CA LEU A 197 12.57 7.00 -12.13
C LEU A 197 12.24 8.08 -13.17
N ALA A 198 10.96 8.36 -13.40
CA ALA A 198 10.55 9.41 -14.33
C ALA A 198 10.99 10.81 -13.85
N MET A 199 10.92 11.06 -12.54
CA MET A 199 11.42 12.30 -11.91
C MET A 199 12.93 12.45 -12.10
N GLU A 200 13.73 11.42 -11.81
CA GLU A 200 15.18 11.46 -12.06
C GLU A 200 15.51 11.65 -13.55
N CYS A 201 14.79 10.96 -14.44
CA CYS A 201 14.97 11.13 -15.88
C CYS A 201 14.65 12.55 -16.34
N PHE A 202 13.64 13.19 -15.75
CA PHE A 202 13.27 14.57 -16.05
C PHE A 202 14.34 15.56 -15.58
N GLU A 203 14.82 15.41 -14.33
CA GLU A 203 15.90 16.23 -13.76
C GLU A 203 17.18 16.15 -14.61
N ASN A 204 17.50 14.96 -15.13
CA ASN A 204 18.65 14.74 -16.01
C ASN A 204 18.39 15.12 -17.49
N GLY A 205 17.23 15.68 -17.82
CA GLY A 205 16.88 16.11 -19.18
C GLY A 205 16.64 14.96 -20.18
N LEU A 206 16.46 13.72 -19.70
CA LEU A 206 16.09 12.56 -20.51
C LEU A 206 14.59 12.53 -20.82
N LEU A 207 13.77 13.08 -19.92
CA LEU A 207 12.36 13.40 -20.16
C LEU A 207 12.17 14.92 -20.10
N THR A 208 11.21 15.42 -20.84
CA THR A 208 10.82 16.83 -20.86
C THR A 208 9.31 16.98 -20.70
N THR A 209 8.81 18.21 -20.57
CA THR A 209 7.37 18.48 -20.54
C THR A 209 6.62 17.99 -21.78
N LYS A 210 7.33 17.70 -22.89
CA LYS A 210 6.74 17.10 -24.10
C LYS A 210 6.39 15.63 -23.90
N ASP A 211 7.07 14.93 -22.99
CA ASP A 211 6.89 13.50 -22.72
C ASP A 211 5.88 13.25 -21.59
N THR A 212 5.49 14.31 -20.87
CA THR A 212 4.68 14.26 -19.65
C THR A 212 3.38 15.06 -19.77
N ASP A 213 2.92 15.32 -21.00
CA ASP A 213 1.71 16.12 -21.28
C ASP A 213 1.71 17.51 -20.60
N GLY A 214 2.89 18.12 -20.49
CA GLY A 214 3.07 19.44 -19.88
C GLY A 214 3.30 19.42 -18.37
N ILE A 215 3.32 18.25 -17.72
CA ILE A 215 3.57 18.13 -16.28
C ILE A 215 5.06 18.26 -16.00
N GLU A 216 5.43 19.20 -15.14
CA GLU A 216 6.80 19.28 -14.60
C GLU A 216 6.98 18.20 -13.51
N LEU A 217 8.02 17.39 -13.65
CA LEU A 217 8.37 16.32 -12.69
C LEU A 217 9.55 16.70 -11.78
N ASP A 218 9.94 17.96 -11.80
CA ASP A 218 11.01 18.51 -10.96
C ASP A 218 10.46 18.82 -9.56
N VAL A 219 10.40 17.80 -8.70
CA VAL A 219 9.76 17.89 -7.37
C VAL A 219 10.61 17.29 -6.24
N TRP A 220 11.94 17.25 -6.38
CA TRP A 220 12.79 16.92 -5.23
C TRP A 220 12.74 18.00 -4.13
N GLU A 221 12.42 19.24 -4.48
CA GLU A 221 12.27 20.36 -3.56
C GLU A 221 10.81 20.52 -3.08
N CYS A 222 10.36 19.67 -2.15
CA CYS A 222 9.12 19.84 -1.38
C CYS A 222 9.35 19.69 0.12
#